data_AF-A0A936TM14-F1
#
_entry.id   AF-A0A936TM14-F1
#
_cell.length_a   1.000
_cell.length_b   1.000
_cell.length_c   1.000
_cell.angle_alpha   90.00
_cell.angle_beta   90.00
_cell.angle_gamma   90.00
#
_symmetry.space_group_name_H-M   'P 1'
#
loop_
_entity.id
_entity.type
_entity.pdbx_description
1 polymer ?
#
loop_
_entity_poly.entity_id
_entity_poly.type
_entity_poly.pdbx_seq_one_letter_code
_entity_poly.pdbx_strand_id
1 'polypeptide(L)'
;MKKAISKLQLMSQNIMVGTVQGDIYYVRNGRVPIRPDGCDPGKPLPGNSSKCEWQGLHSYDELVTITNPPQGYMQNNNISPPAMMSDSPLRAEKYAKHPYIYNAENAEPHQRGAMTREQLHGAKNVTLEQMIDIAFSPEIFKADLWQARLRTAWEAGIRWSALG
;
A
#
# COMPACT_ATOMS: atom_id res chain seq x y z
N MET A 1 0.63 0.60 22.35
CA MET A 1 0.09 -0.12 21.18
C MET A 1 1.12 -1.01 20.49
N LYS A 2 2.29 -0.52 20.05
CA LYS A 2 3.35 -1.33 19.40
C LYS A 2 3.69 -2.65 20.12
N LYS A 3 3.91 -2.61 21.44
CA LYS A 3 4.16 -3.82 22.28
C LYS A 3 3.05 -4.88 22.23
N ALA A 4 1.79 -4.48 22.02
CA ALA A 4 0.68 -5.42 21.90
C ALA A 4 0.65 -6.04 20.50
N ILE A 5 0.81 -5.21 19.45
CA ILE A 5 0.84 -5.66 18.06
C ILE A 5 2.05 -6.57 17.80
N SER A 6 3.21 -6.30 18.44
CA SER A 6 4.42 -7.10 18.29
C SER A 6 4.30 -8.53 18.78
N LYS A 7 3.21 -8.88 19.49
CA LYS A 7 2.89 -10.27 19.83
C LYS A 7 2.36 -11.10 18.65
N LEU A 8 2.05 -10.45 17.51
CA LEU A 8 1.57 -11.09 16.28
C LEU A 8 0.36 -12.02 16.50
N GLN A 9 -0.58 -11.61 17.36
CA GLN A 9 -1.82 -12.37 17.64
C GLN A 9 -3.01 -11.92 16.77
N LEU A 10 -2.85 -10.85 16.00
CA LEU A 10 -3.84 -10.40 15.03
C LEU A 10 -3.62 -11.09 13.68
N MET A 11 -4.72 -11.35 12.98
CA MET A 11 -4.69 -11.86 11.61
C MET A 11 -3.94 -10.89 10.67
N SER A 12 -3.52 -11.41 9.51
CA SER A 12 -2.82 -10.60 8.50
C SER A 12 -3.67 -9.40 8.07
N GLN A 13 -3.16 -8.19 8.29
CA GLN A 13 -3.86 -6.92 8.10
C GLN A 13 -2.84 -5.79 7.91
N ASN A 14 -3.23 -4.73 7.20
CA ASN A 14 -2.54 -3.45 7.27
C ASN A 14 -3.07 -2.69 8.49
N ILE A 15 -2.19 -2.37 9.45
CA ILE A 15 -2.58 -1.64 10.66
C ILE A 15 -1.91 -0.27 10.61
N MET A 16 -2.72 0.78 10.69
CA MET A 16 -2.27 2.16 10.81
C MET A 16 -2.83 2.75 12.10
N VAL A 17 -2.01 3.51 12.80
CA VAL A 17 -2.34 4.08 14.11
C VAL A 17 -1.92 5.53 14.13
N GLY A 18 -2.80 6.40 14.65
CA GLY A 18 -2.46 7.74 15.11
C GLY A 18 -2.64 7.83 16.63
N THR A 19 -1.76 8.55 17.31
CA THR A 19 -1.81 8.75 18.75
C THR A 19 -2.17 10.20 19.09
N VAL A 20 -2.67 10.42 20.31
CA VAL A 20 -2.95 11.77 20.81
C VAL A 20 -1.67 12.58 21.06
N GLN A 21 -0.49 11.93 21.09
CA GLN A 21 0.82 12.58 21.14
C GLN A 21 1.28 13.09 19.77
N GLY A 22 0.55 12.78 18.70
CA GLY A 22 0.89 13.17 17.32
C GLY A 22 1.74 12.15 16.56
N ASP A 23 2.04 11.00 17.15
CA ASP A 23 2.74 9.93 16.42
C ASP A 23 1.78 9.18 15.50
N ILE A 24 2.25 8.89 14.30
CA ILE A 24 1.61 7.98 13.35
C ILE A 24 2.54 6.82 13.01
N TYR A 25 2.00 5.61 12.92
CA TYR A 25 2.77 4.46 12.43
C TYR A 25 1.92 3.47 11.64
N TYR A 26 2.60 2.70 10.81
CA TYR A 26 2.04 1.61 10.02
C TYR A 26 2.83 0.33 10.23
N VAL A 27 2.12 -0.79 10.16
CA VAL A 27 2.69 -2.12 10.02
C VAL A 27 1.82 -2.97 9.10
N ARG A 28 2.47 -3.68 8.16
CA ARG A 28 1.85 -4.82 7.48
C ARG A 28 1.89 -6.02 8.43
N ASN A 29 0.92 -6.07 9.33
CA ASN A 29 0.87 -7.07 10.39
C ASN A 29 0.57 -8.46 9.82
N GLY A 30 1.23 -9.47 10.39
CA GLY A 30 0.94 -10.87 10.13
C GLY A 30 1.99 -11.78 10.75
N ARG A 31 1.70 -13.07 10.82
CA ARG A 31 2.68 -14.11 11.13
C ARG A 31 3.33 -14.57 9.84
N VAL A 32 4.46 -13.97 9.47
CA VAL A 32 5.19 -14.34 8.26
C VAL A 32 6.17 -15.46 8.59
N PRO A 33 6.03 -16.66 8.00
CA PRO A 33 6.94 -17.77 8.26
C PRO A 33 8.34 -17.52 7.72
N ILE A 34 9.36 -17.91 8.49
CA ILE A 34 10.73 -17.96 8.01
C ILE A 34 10.85 -19.20 7.12
N ARG A 35 11.18 -18.97 5.85
CA ARG A 35 11.37 -20.02 4.84
C ARG A 35 12.87 -20.32 4.67
N PRO A 36 13.27 -21.60 4.57
CA PRO A 36 14.62 -21.99 4.17
C PRO A 36 14.99 -21.43 2.79
N ASP A 37 16.27 -21.20 2.55
CA ASP A 37 16.78 -20.74 1.26
C ASP A 37 16.40 -21.73 0.13
N GLY A 38 16.06 -21.18 -1.04
CA GLY A 38 15.65 -21.95 -2.22
C GLY A 38 14.18 -22.39 -2.24
N CYS A 39 13.42 -22.17 -1.17
CA CYS A 39 11.97 -22.42 -1.15
C CYS A 39 11.21 -21.18 -1.63
N ASP A 40 10.51 -21.30 -2.77
CA ASP A 40 9.72 -20.23 -3.39
C ASP A 40 8.24 -20.30 -2.93
N PRO A 41 7.77 -19.40 -2.03
CA PRO A 41 6.40 -19.43 -1.52
C PRO A 41 5.37 -18.91 -2.54
N GLY A 42 5.78 -18.43 -3.71
CA GLY A 42 4.88 -18.08 -4.81
C GLY A 42 4.35 -19.30 -5.58
N LYS A 43 4.79 -20.51 -5.22
CA LYS A 43 4.43 -21.78 -5.89
C LYS A 43 4.00 -22.83 -4.87
N PRO A 44 3.27 -23.88 -5.30
CA PRO A 44 3.07 -25.07 -4.48
C PRO A 44 4.43 -25.64 -4.04
N LEU A 45 4.56 -25.91 -2.74
CA LEU A 45 5.78 -26.49 -2.17
C LEU A 45 5.62 -28.01 -1.95
N PRO A 46 6.69 -28.81 -2.05
CA PRO A 46 6.62 -30.25 -1.81
C PRO A 46 6.19 -30.59 -0.38
N GLY A 47 5.05 -31.28 -0.22
CA GLY A 47 4.52 -31.70 1.08
C GLY A 47 5.04 -33.05 1.59
N ASN A 48 5.93 -33.70 0.85
CA ASN A 48 6.52 -35.01 1.18
C ASN A 48 7.96 -34.90 1.72
N SER A 49 8.43 -33.70 2.04
CA SER A 49 9.79 -33.47 2.56
C SER A 49 9.81 -32.32 3.55
N SER A 50 10.70 -32.37 4.54
CA SER A 50 10.89 -31.29 5.50
C SER A 50 11.73 -30.11 4.97
N LYS A 51 12.19 -30.17 3.71
CA LYS A 51 13.14 -29.19 3.15
C LYS A 51 12.62 -27.74 3.13
N CYS A 52 11.31 -27.56 3.05
CA CYS A 52 10.65 -26.25 3.03
C CYS A 52 9.74 -26.01 4.24
N GLU A 53 9.94 -26.79 5.31
CA GLU A 53 9.28 -26.55 6.61
C GLU A 53 9.68 -25.19 7.17
N TRP A 54 8.75 -24.57 7.89
CA TRP A 54 8.96 -23.25 8.46
C TRP A 54 9.98 -23.32 9.60
N GLN A 55 10.90 -22.37 9.64
CA GLN A 55 11.94 -22.30 10.68
C GLN A 55 11.58 -21.34 11.83
N GLY A 56 10.27 -21.09 11.99
CA GLY A 56 9.74 -20.09 12.90
C GLY A 56 9.01 -18.97 12.17
N LEU A 57 8.88 -17.82 12.83
CA LEU A 57 8.18 -16.64 12.33
C LEU A 57 9.12 -15.45 12.40
N HIS A 58 9.03 -14.56 11.41
CA HIS A 58 9.69 -13.26 11.49
C HIS A 58 9.15 -12.46 12.68
N SER A 59 10.05 -11.77 13.35
CA SER A 59 9.74 -10.82 14.41
C SER A 59 9.04 -9.58 13.86
N TYR A 60 8.36 -8.83 14.73
CA TYR A 60 7.66 -7.59 14.37
C TYR A 60 8.59 -6.57 13.68
N ASP A 61 9.84 -6.46 14.12
CA ASP A 61 10.79 -5.47 13.63
C ASP A 61 11.31 -5.80 12.21
N GLU A 62 11.15 -7.05 11.77
CA GLU A 62 11.47 -7.48 10.40
C GLU A 62 10.34 -7.19 9.41
N LEU A 63 9.12 -6.91 9.88
CA LEU A 63 7.96 -6.66 9.03
C LEU A 63 8.03 -5.29 8.35
N VAL A 64 7.15 -5.08 7.36
CA VAL A 64 7.00 -3.79 6.69
C VAL A 64 6.40 -2.77 7.65
N THR A 65 7.22 -1.85 8.14
CA THR A 65 6.83 -0.82 9.12
C THR A 65 7.34 0.57 8.74
N ILE A 66 6.62 1.61 9.16
CA ILE A 66 7.08 3.00 9.13
C ILE A 66 6.47 3.76 10.31
N THR A 67 7.20 4.72 10.87
CA THR A 67 6.74 5.62 11.94
C THR A 67 7.11 7.04 11.58
N ASN A 68 6.19 7.97 11.77
CA ASN A 68 6.36 9.40 11.51
C ASN A 68 7.09 9.70 10.20
N PRO A 69 6.56 9.26 9.04
CA PRO A 69 7.14 9.62 7.76
C PRO A 69 7.23 11.15 7.63
N PRO A 70 8.30 11.70 7.02
CA PRO A 70 8.47 13.16 6.89
C PRO A 70 7.36 13.83 6.08
N GLN A 71 6.62 13.07 5.28
CA GLN A 71 5.43 13.52 4.56
C GLN A 71 4.29 13.94 5.49
N GLY A 72 4.29 13.51 6.76
CA GLY A 72 3.26 13.84 7.74
C GLY A 72 1.94 13.08 7.56
N TYR A 73 1.85 12.18 6.58
CA TYR A 73 0.69 11.32 6.34
C TYR A 73 1.10 9.97 5.78
N MET A 74 0.15 9.05 5.79
CA MET A 74 0.17 7.79 5.05
C MET A 74 -1.27 7.31 4.87
N GLN A 75 -1.52 6.55 3.81
CA GLN A 75 -2.80 5.87 3.59
C GLN A 75 -2.57 4.45 3.09
N ASN A 76 -3.57 3.58 3.24
CA ASN A 76 -3.56 2.31 2.54
C ASN A 76 -4.96 1.94 2.04
N ASN A 77 -5.26 2.28 0.79
CA ASN A 77 -6.44 1.80 0.09
C ASN A 77 -6.21 0.42 -0.59
N ASN A 78 -5.59 -0.55 0.11
CA ASN A 78 -5.23 -1.87 -0.44
C ASN A 78 -4.19 -1.82 -1.58
N ILE A 79 -3.28 -0.84 -1.49
CA ILE A 79 -2.22 -0.59 -2.47
C ILE A 79 -0.85 -1.06 -1.95
N SER A 80 0.11 -1.18 -2.86
CA SER A 80 1.50 -1.49 -2.52
C SER A 80 2.12 -0.40 -1.62
N PRO A 81 3.08 -0.75 -0.75
CA PRO A 81 3.76 0.21 0.13
C PRO A 81 4.41 1.46 -0.50
N PRO A 82 4.91 1.47 -1.76
CA PRO A 82 5.49 2.68 -2.34
C PRO A 82 4.43 3.75 -2.63
N ALA A 83 3.16 3.34 -2.77
CA ALA A 83 2.07 4.23 -3.12
C ALA A 83 1.32 4.81 -1.90
N MET A 84 1.72 4.44 -0.68
CA MET A 84 1.05 4.88 0.56
C MET A 84 1.22 6.37 0.86
N MET A 85 2.28 6.98 0.35
CA MET A 85 2.62 8.40 0.50
C MET A 85 3.54 8.82 -0.64
N SER A 86 3.60 10.12 -0.95
CA SER A 86 4.57 10.66 -1.92
C SER A 86 5.99 10.35 -1.46
N ASP A 87 6.84 9.89 -2.38
CA ASP A 87 8.23 9.51 -2.08
C ASP A 87 8.37 8.50 -0.93
N SER A 88 7.47 7.53 -0.85
CA SER A 88 7.49 6.48 0.17
C SER A 88 8.86 5.77 0.21
N PRO A 89 9.47 5.61 1.40
CA PRO A 89 10.70 4.84 1.57
C PRO A 89 10.44 3.33 1.62
N LEU A 90 9.18 2.89 1.60
CA LEU A 90 8.81 1.48 1.70
C LEU A 90 8.96 0.76 0.36
N ARG A 91 10.19 0.34 0.09
CA ARG A 91 10.61 -0.26 -1.18
C ARG A 91 10.91 -1.74 -1.05
N ALA A 92 10.56 -2.54 -2.07
CA ALA A 92 10.75 -3.99 -2.10
C ALA A 92 12.21 -4.40 -1.86
N GLU A 93 13.15 -3.58 -2.33
CA GLU A 93 14.60 -3.77 -2.26
C GLU A 93 15.09 -3.89 -0.81
N LYS A 94 14.43 -3.24 0.15
CA LYS A 94 14.74 -3.35 1.58
C LYS A 94 14.54 -4.79 2.11
N TYR A 95 13.73 -5.59 1.43
CA TYR A 95 13.38 -6.96 1.81
C TYR A 95 13.96 -7.99 0.84
N ALA A 96 14.96 -7.64 0.02
CA ALA A 96 15.52 -8.54 -1.00
C ALA A 96 16.01 -9.90 -0.45
N LYS A 97 16.46 -9.95 0.81
CA LYS A 97 16.84 -11.20 1.49
C LYS A 97 15.65 -12.12 1.75
N HIS A 98 14.48 -11.55 2.06
CA HIS A 98 13.25 -12.28 2.34
C HIS A 98 12.07 -11.59 1.62
N PRO A 99 11.98 -11.69 0.26
CA PRO A 99 11.03 -10.91 -0.53
C PRO A 99 9.56 -11.16 -0.16
N TYR A 100 9.27 -12.35 0.35
CA TYR A 100 7.95 -12.76 0.84
C TYR A 100 7.47 -12.00 2.09
N ILE A 101 8.35 -11.28 2.80
CA ILE A 101 7.93 -10.33 3.84
C ILE A 101 7.23 -9.13 3.20
N TYR A 102 7.77 -8.63 2.08
CA TYR A 102 7.20 -7.50 1.35
C TYR A 102 5.96 -7.91 0.56
N ASN A 103 5.98 -9.08 -0.09
CA ASN A 103 4.85 -9.71 -0.81
C ASN A 103 3.99 -8.71 -1.60
N ALA A 104 4.65 -7.91 -2.42
CA ALA A 104 4.11 -6.91 -3.32
C ALA A 104 5.20 -6.49 -4.31
N GLU A 105 4.82 -5.76 -5.35
CA GLU A 105 5.77 -5.09 -6.24
C GLU A 105 5.82 -3.58 -5.94
N ASN A 106 6.86 -2.91 -6.44
CA ASN A 106 6.95 -1.45 -6.45
C ASN A 106 5.97 -0.83 -7.48
N ALA A 107 4.67 -1.08 -7.29
CA ALA A 107 3.62 -0.74 -8.23
C ALA A 107 2.93 0.60 -7.89
N GLU A 108 2.47 1.29 -8.94
CA GLU A 108 1.56 2.43 -8.81
C GLU A 108 0.18 1.99 -8.28
N PRO A 109 -0.54 2.87 -7.58
CA PRO A 109 -1.83 2.53 -7.02
C PRO A 109 -2.94 2.52 -8.08
N HIS A 110 -3.99 1.74 -7.83
CA HIS A 110 -5.26 1.92 -8.54
C HIS A 110 -5.89 3.29 -8.22
N GLN A 111 -6.89 3.71 -9.01
CA GLN A 111 -7.48 5.05 -8.96
C GLN A 111 -7.83 5.56 -7.55
N ARG A 112 -8.48 4.74 -6.70
CA ARG A 112 -8.83 5.11 -5.32
C ARG A 112 -7.62 5.47 -4.44
N GLY A 113 -6.53 4.71 -4.55
CA GLY A 113 -5.30 4.98 -3.81
C GLY A 113 -4.52 6.15 -4.41
N ALA A 114 -4.56 6.31 -5.74
CA ALA A 114 -3.97 7.46 -6.41
C ALA A 114 -4.65 8.77 -5.98
N MET A 115 -5.98 8.81 -6.00
CA MET A 115 -6.79 9.94 -5.56
C MET A 115 -6.51 10.31 -4.10
N THR A 116 -6.59 9.34 -3.20
CA THR A 116 -6.35 9.58 -1.77
C THR A 116 -4.91 10.06 -1.52
N ARG A 117 -3.91 9.53 -2.25
CA ARG A 117 -2.52 10.01 -2.19
C ARG A 117 -2.41 11.47 -2.62
N GLU A 118 -3.04 11.86 -3.74
CA GLU A 118 -3.03 13.24 -4.26
C GLU A 118 -3.74 14.21 -3.29
N GLN A 119 -4.93 13.85 -2.81
CA GLN A 119 -5.70 14.66 -1.84
C GLN A 119 -4.93 14.88 -0.54
N LEU A 120 -4.39 13.81 0.08
CA LEU A 120 -3.63 13.92 1.33
C LEU A 120 -2.30 14.65 1.15
N HIS A 121 -1.63 14.49 0.01
CA HIS A 121 -0.38 15.22 -0.26
C HIS A 121 -0.60 16.73 -0.44
N GLY A 122 -1.70 17.10 -1.09
CA GLY A 122 -2.07 18.51 -1.30
C GLY A 122 -2.63 19.18 -0.05
N ALA A 123 -3.16 18.40 0.90
CA ALA A 123 -3.75 18.91 2.12
C ALA A 123 -2.69 19.45 3.10
N LYS A 124 -2.91 20.64 3.65
CA LYS A 124 -2.03 21.28 4.64
C LYS A 124 -2.87 21.91 5.74
N ASN A 125 -2.40 21.84 6.99
CA ASN A 125 -3.08 22.41 8.16
C ASN A 125 -4.56 21.99 8.25
N VAL A 126 -4.81 20.70 8.05
CA VAL A 126 -6.17 20.15 7.94
C VAL A 126 -6.98 20.31 9.23
N THR A 127 -8.24 20.71 9.10
CA THR A 127 -9.24 20.62 10.18
C THR A 127 -9.89 19.24 10.20
N LEU A 128 -10.67 18.95 11.25
CA LEU A 128 -11.45 17.71 11.32
C LEU A 128 -12.47 17.63 10.18
N GLU A 129 -13.15 18.74 9.89
CA GLU A 129 -14.15 18.85 8.83
C GLU A 129 -13.51 18.58 7.46
N GLN A 130 -12.35 19.18 7.18
CA GLN A 130 -11.61 18.93 5.94
C GLN A 130 -11.18 17.46 5.81
N MET A 131 -10.80 16.81 6.92
CA MET A 131 -10.48 15.38 6.90
C MET A 131 -11.70 14.49 6.66
N ILE A 132 -12.87 14.88 7.19
CA ILE A 132 -14.15 14.21 6.90
C ILE A 132 -14.50 14.37 5.41
N ASP A 133 -14.34 15.57 4.85
CA ASP A 133 -14.60 15.83 3.43
C ASP A 133 -13.69 14.99 2.52
N ILE A 134 -12.41 14.81 2.89
CA ILE A 134 -11.50 13.90 2.17
C ILE A 134 -11.98 12.45 2.31
N ALA A 135 -12.34 11.99 3.52
CA ALA A 135 -12.74 10.62 3.78
C ALA A 135 -14.03 10.21 3.04
N PHE A 136 -14.96 11.15 2.86
CA PHE A 136 -16.24 10.95 2.20
C PHE A 136 -16.34 11.61 0.82
N SER A 137 -15.19 11.96 0.22
CA SER A 137 -15.15 12.63 -1.08
C SER A 137 -15.88 11.80 -2.15
N PRO A 138 -16.88 12.38 -2.86
CA PRO A 138 -17.55 11.72 -3.98
C PRO A 138 -16.77 11.88 -5.30
N GLU A 139 -15.56 12.43 -5.26
CA GLU A 139 -14.75 12.72 -6.43
C GLU A 139 -14.46 11.45 -7.25
N ILE A 140 -14.53 11.57 -8.58
CA ILE A 140 -14.12 10.54 -9.52
C ILE A 140 -12.75 10.92 -10.05
N PHE A 141 -11.75 10.08 -9.73
CA PHE A 141 -10.35 10.37 -10.04
C PHE A 141 -10.13 10.75 -11.51
N LYS A 142 -9.63 11.96 -11.74
CA LYS A 142 -9.29 12.52 -13.05
C LYS A 142 -10.47 12.59 -14.04
N ALA A 143 -11.72 12.65 -13.56
CA ALA A 143 -12.89 12.74 -14.42
C ALA A 143 -12.82 13.92 -15.39
N ASP A 144 -12.48 15.12 -14.91
CA ASP A 144 -12.40 16.32 -15.76
C ASP A 144 -11.36 16.18 -16.87
N LEU A 145 -10.20 15.57 -16.58
CA LEU A 145 -9.17 15.28 -17.56
C LEU A 145 -9.70 14.34 -18.65
N TRP A 146 -10.38 13.26 -18.26
CA TRP A 146 -10.94 12.31 -19.21
C TRP A 146 -12.08 12.90 -20.03
N GLN A 147 -12.96 13.67 -19.41
CA GLN A 147 -14.02 14.38 -20.12
C GLN A 147 -13.46 15.39 -21.13
N ALA A 148 -12.42 16.13 -20.77
CA ALA A 148 -11.75 17.05 -21.69
C ALA A 148 -11.13 16.30 -22.88
N ARG A 149 -10.41 15.21 -22.63
CA ARG A 149 -9.82 14.36 -23.69
C ARG A 149 -10.88 13.78 -24.62
N LEU A 150 -12.00 13.31 -24.07
CA LEU A 150 -13.10 12.78 -24.86
C LEU A 150 -13.76 13.86 -25.72
N ARG A 151 -13.98 15.07 -25.19
CA ARG A 151 -14.48 16.20 -25.97
C ARG A 151 -13.55 16.55 -27.13
N THR A 152 -12.24 16.66 -26.86
CA THR A 152 -11.24 16.93 -27.92
C THR A 152 -11.24 15.85 -29.00
N ALA A 153 -11.27 14.56 -28.62
CA ALA A 153 -11.29 13.47 -29.59
C ALA A 153 -12.58 13.45 -30.44
N TRP A 154 -13.72 13.80 -29.83
CA TRP A 154 -15.00 13.93 -30.50
C TRP A 154 -14.98 15.06 -31.54
N GLU A 155 -14.51 16.24 -31.15
CA GLU A 155 -14.40 17.42 -32.01
C GLU A 155 -13.39 17.23 -33.15
N ALA A 156 -12.31 16.48 -32.91
CA ALA A 156 -11.32 16.13 -33.92
C ALA A 156 -11.85 15.16 -35.00
N GLY A 157 -13.07 14.65 -34.86
CA GLY A 157 -13.75 13.90 -35.92
C GLY A 157 -13.16 12.52 -36.20
N ILE A 158 -12.72 11.79 -35.17
CA ILE A 158 -12.38 10.35 -35.31
C ILE A 158 -13.62 9.62 -35.82
N ARG A 159 -13.71 9.46 -37.16
CA ARG A 159 -14.74 8.67 -37.82
C ARG A 159 -14.41 7.21 -37.58
N TRP A 160 -15.32 6.50 -36.91
CA TRP A 160 -15.26 5.05 -36.65
C TRP A 160 -15.24 4.16 -37.91
N SER A 161 -15.15 4.71 -39.12
CA SER A 161 -15.21 3.98 -40.38
C SER A 161 -13.88 3.40 -40.88
N ALA A 162 -12.81 3.36 -40.07
CA ALA A 162 -11.47 2.94 -40.49
C ALA A 162 -10.93 1.67 -39.80
N LEU A 163 -11.76 0.92 -39.07
CA LEU A 163 -11.39 -0.36 -38.42
C LEU A 163 -12.21 -1.56 -38.94
N GLY A 164 -12.69 -1.46 -40.19
CA GLY A 164 -13.25 -2.60 -40.93
C GLY A 164 -12.16 -3.42 -41.61
#